data_AF-A0A7S0BNL4-F1
#
_entry.id   AF-A0A7S0BNL4-F1
#
_cell.length_a   1.000
_cell.length_b   1.000
_cell.length_c   1.000
_cell.angle_alpha   90.00
_cell.angle_beta   90.00
_cell.angle_gamma   90.00
#
_symmetry.space_group_name_H-M   'P 1'
#
loop_
_entity.id
_entity.type
_entity.pdbx_description
1 polymer ?
#
loop_
_entity_poly.entity_id
_entity_poly.type
_entity_poly.pdbx_seq_one_letter_code
_entity_poly.pdbx_strand_id
1 'polypeptide(L)'
;FACGRRHNLEEVSILTDEGLMNERCGQFAGMKRYQARVEVEKALEAKGLLRGKTDNPMRLGLCSRTADIIEPLLKPQWWVDCKEIARRSTEAVRSGELKLVPNMFEGTWFNWLDNIRDWCVSRQ
;
A
#
# COMPACT_ATOMS: atom_id res chain seq x y z
N PHE A 1 1.18 -7.38 4.27
CA PHE A 1 1.33 -8.13 3.01
C PHE A 1 2.65 -8.90 2.92
N ALA A 2 3.81 -8.25 2.66
CA ALA A 2 5.07 -8.95 2.40
C ALA A 2 5.51 -9.92 3.52
N CYS A 3 5.35 -9.52 4.79
CA CYS A 3 5.64 -10.41 5.93
C CYS A 3 4.75 -11.66 5.91
N GLY A 4 3.44 -11.49 5.70
CA GLY A 4 2.49 -12.60 5.63
C GLY A 4 2.83 -13.61 4.53
N ARG A 5 3.21 -13.14 3.33
CA ARG A 5 3.65 -14.02 2.24
C ARG A 5 4.92 -14.79 2.59
N ARG A 6 5.90 -14.16 3.27
CA ARG A 6 7.12 -14.87 3.72
C ARG A 6 6.83 -16.02 4.68
N HIS A 7 5.71 -15.95 5.40
CA HIS A 7 5.27 -16.95 6.37
C HIS A 7 4.10 -17.81 5.87
N ASN A 8 3.77 -17.75 4.57
CA ASN A 8 2.66 -18.50 3.96
C ASN A 8 1.30 -18.35 4.70
N LEU A 9 1.01 -17.14 5.17
CA LEU A 9 -0.29 -16.82 5.77
C LEU A 9 -1.35 -16.57 4.68
N GLU A 10 -2.60 -16.93 4.98
CA GLU A 10 -3.73 -16.65 4.09
C GLU A 10 -3.90 -15.15 3.88
N GLU A 11 -4.13 -14.77 2.62
CA GLU A 11 -4.42 -13.40 2.23
C GLU A 11 -5.90 -13.08 2.43
N VAL A 12 -6.24 -12.52 3.59
CA VAL A 12 -7.63 -12.15 3.94
C VAL A 12 -7.89 -10.69 3.61
N SER A 13 -8.93 -10.44 2.80
CA SER A 13 -9.51 -9.10 2.60
C SER A 13 -10.78 -8.93 3.44
N ILE A 14 -10.97 -7.74 4.00
CA ILE A 14 -12.11 -7.37 4.85
C ILE A 14 -13.01 -6.29 4.23
N LEU A 15 -12.57 -5.64 3.16
CA LEU A 15 -13.29 -4.56 2.50
C LEU A 15 -13.92 -5.05 1.19
N THR A 16 -15.12 -4.56 0.89
CA THR A 16 -15.76 -4.67 -0.42
C THR A 16 -15.29 -3.54 -1.35
N ASP A 17 -15.60 -3.62 -2.63
CA ASP A 17 -15.26 -2.58 -3.62
C ASP A 17 -15.93 -1.23 -3.31
N GLU A 18 -17.04 -1.22 -2.58
CA GLU A 18 -17.77 -0.04 -2.13
C GLU A 18 -17.20 0.57 -0.82
N GLY A 19 -16.15 -0.04 -0.26
CA GLY A 19 -15.54 0.39 1.00
C GLY A 19 -16.36 0.04 2.24
N LEU A 20 -17.22 -0.97 2.14
CA LEU A 20 -17.96 -1.56 3.27
C LEU A 20 -17.20 -2.76 3.83
N MET A 21 -17.43 -3.08 5.09
CA MET A 21 -16.91 -4.31 5.70
C MET A 21 -17.66 -5.51 5.12
N ASN A 22 -16.93 -6.56 4.71
CA ASN A 22 -17.54 -7.76 4.14
C ASN A 22 -18.10 -8.71 5.21
N GLU A 23 -18.70 -9.82 4.77
CA GLU A 23 -19.34 -10.83 5.63
C GLU A 23 -18.38 -11.48 6.63
N ARG A 24 -17.06 -11.49 6.33
CA ARG A 24 -16.04 -12.04 7.25
C ARG A 24 -15.89 -11.20 8.52
N CYS A 25 -16.41 -9.97 8.54
CA CYS A 25 -16.34 -9.07 9.69
C CYS A 25 -17.45 -9.30 10.73
N GLY A 26 -18.32 -10.30 10.54
CA GLY A 26 -19.35 -10.68 11.51
C GLY A 26 -20.31 -9.52 11.80
N GLN A 27 -20.43 -9.13 13.08
CA GLN A 27 -21.32 -8.05 13.52
C GLN A 27 -21.04 -6.67 12.89
N PHE A 28 -19.86 -6.49 12.27
CA PHE A 28 -19.49 -5.24 11.61
C PHE A 28 -19.73 -5.25 10.10
N ALA A 29 -20.22 -6.37 9.54
CA ALA A 29 -20.52 -6.50 8.11
C ALA A 29 -21.51 -5.41 7.67
N GLY A 30 -21.28 -4.83 6.49
CA GLY A 30 -22.11 -3.75 5.93
C GLY A 30 -21.85 -2.35 6.49
N MET A 31 -21.01 -2.21 7.53
CA MET A 31 -20.62 -0.88 8.05
C MET A 31 -19.54 -0.22 7.18
N LYS A 32 -19.49 1.11 7.16
CA LYS A 32 -18.34 1.84 6.60
C LYS A 32 -17.12 1.74 7.52
N ARG A 33 -15.92 1.75 6.95
CA ARG A 33 -14.63 1.61 7.66
C ARG A 33 -14.49 2.44 8.94
N TYR A 34 -14.90 3.71 8.92
CA TYR A 34 -14.79 4.60 10.08
C TYR A 34 -15.80 4.29 11.18
N GLN A 35 -17.02 3.91 10.80
CA GLN A 35 -18.04 3.49 11.75
C GLN A 35 -17.66 2.16 12.39
N ALA A 36 -17.20 1.20 11.57
CA ALA A 36 -16.70 -0.09 12.04
C ALA A 36 -15.56 0.08 13.05
N ARG A 37 -14.62 1.02 12.84
CA ARG A 37 -13.55 1.31 13.80
C ARG A 37 -14.07 1.69 15.18
N VAL A 38 -15.07 2.57 15.25
CA VAL A 38 -15.67 3.00 16.53
C VAL A 38 -16.41 1.85 17.20
N GLU A 39 -17.17 1.07 16.44
CA GLU A 39 -17.91 -0.07 16.99
C GLU A 39 -16.98 -1.21 17.46
N VAL A 40 -15.85 -1.43 16.78
CA VAL A 40 -14.80 -2.36 17.23
C VAL A 40 -14.22 -1.92 18.57
N GLU A 41 -13.96 -0.63 18.76
CA GLU A 41 -13.47 -0.08 20.03
C GLU A 41 -14.45 -0.39 21.19
N LYS A 42 -15.73 -0.08 21.01
CA LYS A 42 -16.79 -0.38 21.99
C LYS A 42 -16.89 -1.89 22.27
N ALA A 43 -16.80 -2.73 21.24
CA ALA A 43 -16.85 -4.18 21.40
C ALA A 43 -15.64 -4.73 22.18
N LEU A 44 -14.46 -4.12 22.03
CA LEU A 44 -13.27 -4.47 22.81
C LEU A 44 -13.39 -4.02 24.27
N GLU A 45 -13.98 -2.84 24.52
CA GLU A 45 -14.28 -2.36 25.88
C GLU A 45 -15.27 -3.29 26.59
N ALA A 46 -16.38 -3.64 25.92
CA ALA A 46 -17.40 -4.53 26.49
C ALA A 46 -16.83 -5.92 26.84
N LYS A 47 -15.81 -6.38 26.12
CA LYS A 47 -15.11 -7.65 26.39
C LYS A 47 -13.96 -7.53 27.40
N GLY A 48 -13.66 -6.31 27.89
CA GLY A 48 -12.51 -6.06 28.77
C GLY A 48 -11.15 -6.29 28.10
N LEU A 49 -11.09 -6.28 26.76
CA LEU A 49 -9.87 -6.52 25.98
C LEU A 49 -9.14 -5.23 25.61
N LEU A 50 -9.80 -4.08 25.75
CA LEU A 50 -9.18 -2.78 25.47
C LEU A 50 -8.16 -2.44 26.57
N ARG A 51 -6.90 -2.22 26.17
CA ARG A 51 -5.79 -1.91 27.10
C ARG A 51 -5.47 -0.41 27.21
N GLY A 52 -6.13 0.43 26.42
CA GLY A 52 -5.95 1.88 26.43
C GLY A 52 -5.97 2.49 25.04
N LYS A 53 -5.99 3.83 25.01
CA LYS A 53 -6.00 4.66 23.82
C LYS A 53 -5.17 5.91 24.07
N THR A 54 -4.32 6.24 23.13
CA THR A 54 -3.44 7.42 23.19
C THR A 54 -3.39 8.08 21.83
N ASP A 55 -3.29 9.40 21.81
CA ASP A 55 -3.11 10.14 20.57
C ASP A 55 -1.78 9.77 19.93
N ASN A 56 -1.81 9.52 18.62
CA ASN A 56 -0.64 9.16 17.85
C ASN A 56 -0.60 9.96 16.55
N PRO A 57 0.39 10.86 16.36
CA PRO A 57 0.55 11.55 15.11
C PRO A 57 0.94 10.55 14.01
N MET A 58 0.13 10.48 12.96
CA MET A 58 0.30 9.53 11.86
C MET A 58 0.38 10.23 10.51
N ARG A 59 1.14 9.65 9.57
CA ARG A 59 1.11 10.05 8.16
C ARG A 59 0.11 9.18 7.42
N LEU A 60 -0.90 9.80 6.83
CA LEU A 60 -1.92 9.13 6.04
C LEU A 60 -1.59 9.21 4.56
N GLY A 61 -1.77 8.11 3.84
CA GLY A 61 -1.73 8.11 2.38
C GLY A 61 -3.01 8.76 1.85
N LEU A 62 -2.87 9.89 1.16
CA LEU A 62 -4.00 10.60 0.56
C LEU A 62 -3.96 10.45 -0.96
N CYS A 63 -5.13 10.33 -1.57
CA CYS A 63 -5.28 10.39 -3.01
C CYS A 63 -4.85 11.77 -3.51
N SER A 64 -3.95 11.82 -4.49
CA SER A 64 -3.44 13.09 -5.03
C SER A 64 -4.51 13.95 -5.71
N ARG A 65 -5.66 13.36 -6.10
CA ARG A 65 -6.75 14.06 -6.80
C ARG A 65 -7.88 14.46 -5.86
N THR A 66 -8.36 13.54 -5.03
CA THR A 66 -9.54 13.75 -4.17
C THR A 66 -9.18 14.09 -2.72
N ALA A 67 -7.91 13.91 -2.34
CA ALA A 67 -7.43 14.00 -0.96
C ALA A 67 -8.11 13.03 0.03
N ASP A 68 -8.88 12.03 -0.44
CA ASP A 68 -9.42 10.97 0.43
C ASP A 68 -8.30 9.99 0.84
N ILE A 69 -8.50 9.32 1.97
CA ILE A 69 -7.57 8.34 2.53
C ILE A 69 -7.55 7.09 1.65
N ILE A 70 -6.35 6.68 1.22
CA ILE A 70 -6.12 5.47 0.43
C ILE A 70 -6.10 4.26 1.35
N GLU A 71 -6.96 3.28 1.06
CA GLU A 71 -6.97 1.99 1.75
C GLU A 71 -6.34 0.90 0.87
N PRO A 72 -5.43 0.06 1.41
CA PRO A 72 -4.86 -1.05 0.68
C PRO A 72 -5.89 -2.19 0.54
N LEU A 73 -6.28 -2.51 -0.69
CA LEU A 73 -7.16 -3.62 -1.04
C LEU A 73 -6.43 -4.64 -1.91
N LEU A 74 -6.61 -5.93 -1.61
CA LEU A 74 -6.10 -7.01 -2.46
C LEU A 74 -7.04 -7.22 -3.63
N LYS A 75 -6.54 -6.98 -4.84
CA LYS A 75 -7.29 -7.13 -6.09
C LYS A 75 -6.37 -7.62 -7.20
N PRO A 76 -6.85 -8.48 -8.11
CA PRO A 76 -6.13 -8.76 -9.35
C PRO A 76 -5.91 -7.48 -10.14
N GLN A 77 -4.67 -7.23 -10.55
CA GLN A 77 -4.25 -6.03 -11.27
C GLN A 77 -3.24 -6.42 -12.34
N TRP A 78 -3.05 -5.54 -13.33
CA TRP A 78 -2.04 -5.71 -14.37
C TRP A 78 -0.74 -5.04 -13.95
N TRP A 79 0.35 -5.80 -13.98
CA TRP A 79 1.67 -5.37 -13.55
C TRP A 79 2.67 -5.53 -14.70
N VAL A 80 3.63 -4.62 -14.77
CA VAL A 80 4.78 -4.71 -15.67
C VAL A 80 6.01 -5.03 -14.82
N ASP A 81 6.75 -6.08 -15.19
CA ASP A 81 8.07 -6.36 -14.60
C ASP A 81 9.04 -5.25 -15.02
N CYS A 82 9.44 -4.45 -14.04
CA CYS A 82 10.30 -3.30 -14.27
C CYS A 82 11.79 -3.61 -14.11
N LYS A 83 12.17 -4.83 -13.69
CA LYS A 83 13.56 -5.16 -13.36
C LYS A 83 14.49 -4.99 -14.55
N GLU A 84 14.12 -5.55 -15.70
CA GLU A 84 14.98 -5.49 -16.89
C GLU A 84 15.04 -4.08 -17.48
N ILE A 85 13.91 -3.36 -17.47
CA ILE A 85 13.86 -1.97 -17.94
C ILE A 85 14.74 -1.08 -17.05
N ALA A 86 14.67 -1.25 -15.73
CA ALA A 86 15.51 -0.52 -14.80
C ALA A 86 16.99 -0.85 -14.97
N ARG A 87 17.34 -2.14 -15.11
CA ARG A 87 18.72 -2.59 -15.36
C ARG A 87 19.32 -1.95 -16.60
N ARG A 88 18.61 -1.97 -17.73
CA ARG A 88 19.07 -1.33 -18.97
C ARG A 88 19.21 0.18 -18.82
N SER A 89 18.29 0.81 -18.09
CA SER A 89 18.29 2.25 -17.85
C SER A 89 19.44 2.71 -16.94
N THR A 90 19.83 1.91 -15.94
CA THR A 90 20.99 2.22 -15.09
C THR A 90 22.30 1.93 -15.81
N GLU A 91 22.37 0.88 -16.63
CA GLU A 91 23.55 0.56 -17.44
C GLU A 91 23.87 1.64 -18.49
N ALA A 92 22.86 2.23 -19.13
CA ALA A 92 23.05 3.34 -20.07
C ALA A 92 23.70 4.57 -19.39
N VAL A 93 23.34 4.86 -18.13
CA VAL A 93 23.97 5.96 -17.37
C VAL A 93 25.38 5.59 -16.93
N ARG A 94 25.59 4.37 -16.43
CA ARG A 94 26.90 3.88 -15.97
C ARG A 94 27.94 3.81 -17.11
N SER A 95 27.50 3.45 -18.32
CA SER A 95 28.35 3.41 -19.51
C SER A 95 28.61 4.78 -20.13
N GLY A 96 27.86 5.82 -19.73
CA GLY A 96 27.94 7.16 -20.27
C GLY A 96 27.21 7.35 -21.61
N GLU A 97 26.48 6.34 -22.10
CA GLU A 97 25.58 6.45 -23.26
C GLU A 97 24.47 7.48 -22.99
N LEU A 98 23.92 7.46 -21.76
CA LEU A 98 22.98 8.46 -21.25
C LEU A 98 23.67 9.34 -20.21
N LYS A 99 23.76 10.65 -20.47
CA LYS A 99 24.34 11.62 -19.52
C LYS A 99 23.25 12.43 -18.84
N LEU A 100 23.21 12.39 -17.51
CA LEU A 100 22.28 13.19 -16.72
C LEU A 100 22.95 14.53 -16.38
N VAL A 101 22.24 15.63 -16.65
CA VAL A 101 22.73 16.99 -16.38
C VAL A 101 21.75 17.71 -15.46
N PRO A 102 22.20 18.23 -14.29
CA PRO A 102 23.50 18.02 -13.63
C PRO A 102 23.79 16.56 -13.19
N ASN A 103 25.07 16.19 -13.11
CA ASN A 103 25.54 14.83 -12.76
C ASN A 103 25.13 14.37 -11.35
N MET A 104 24.82 15.30 -10.43
CA MET A 104 24.33 14.97 -9.08
C MET A 104 23.04 14.15 -9.09
N PHE A 105 22.25 14.19 -10.18
CA PHE A 105 21.02 13.42 -10.32
C PHE A 105 21.25 11.93 -10.56
N GLU A 106 22.47 11.49 -10.91
CA GLU A 106 22.80 10.07 -11.06
C GLU A 106 22.55 9.28 -9.77
N GLY A 107 22.87 9.85 -8.61
CA GLY A 107 22.61 9.21 -7.32
C GLY A 107 21.12 8.93 -7.09
N THR A 108 20.25 9.90 -7.41
CA THR A 108 18.79 9.74 -7.33
C THR A 108 18.29 8.70 -8.33
N TRP A 109 18.84 8.71 -9.56
CA TRP A 109 18.50 7.77 -10.61
C TRP A 109 18.77 6.32 -10.19
N PHE A 110 19.98 6.04 -9.71
CA PHE A 110 20.36 4.71 -9.25
C PHE A 110 19.55 4.27 -8.03
N ASN A 111 19.36 5.16 -7.05
CA ASN A 111 18.59 4.83 -5.85
C ASN A 111 17.14 4.40 -6.18
N TRP A 112 16.52 5.04 -7.18
CA TRP A 112 15.16 4.70 -7.59
C TRP A 112 15.09 3.42 -8.42
N LEU A 113 15.97 3.27 -9.42
CA LEU A 113 15.92 2.16 -10.36
C LEU A 113 16.52 0.85 -9.80
N ASP A 114 17.56 0.92 -8.97
CA ASP A 114 18.14 -0.28 -8.36
C ASP A 114 17.18 -0.91 -7.32
N ASN A 115 16.24 -0.13 -6.79
CA ASN A 115 15.19 -0.57 -5.86
C ASN A 115 13.79 -0.60 -6.49
N ILE A 116 13.70 -0.67 -7.83
CA ILE A 116 12.43 -0.60 -8.54
C ILE A 116 11.49 -1.73 -8.11
N ARG A 117 10.19 -1.42 -8.04
CA ARG A 117 9.12 -2.40 -7.87
C ARG A 117 8.32 -2.47 -9.15
N ASP A 118 7.70 -3.62 -9.40
CA ASP A 118 6.81 -3.81 -10.54
C ASP A 118 5.74 -2.72 -10.57
N TRP A 119 5.47 -2.21 -11.76
CA TRP A 119 4.56 -1.09 -11.93
C TRP A 119 3.15 -1.58 -12.21
N CYS A 120 2.21 -1.24 -11.32
CA CYS A 120 0.78 -1.45 -11.57
C CYS A 120 0.30 -0.47 -12.65
N VAL A 121 -0.14 -0.99 -13.78
CA VAL A 121 -0.61 -0.20 -14.93
C VAL A 121 -2.12 -0.16 -15.06
N SER A 122 -2.84 -1.08 -14.43
CA SER A 122 -4.31 -1.04 -14.42
C SER A 122 -4.83 0.10 -13.54
N ARG A 123 -5.91 0.72 -14.00
CA ARG A 123 -6.68 1.73 -13.28
C ARG A 123 -8.15 1.33 -13.34
N GLN A 124 -8.87 1.55 -12.25
CA GLN A 124 -10.29 1.25 -12.08
C GLN A 124 -10.98 2.56 -11.68
#